data_AF-A0ABD5MKX2-F1
#
_entry.id   AF-A0ABD5MKX2-F1
#
_cell.length_a   1.000
_cell.length_b   1.000
_cell.length_c   1.000
_cell.angle_alpha   90.00
_cell.angle_beta   90.00
_cell.angle_gamma   90.00
#
_symmetry.space_group_name_H-M   'P 1'
#
loop_
_entity.id
_entity.type
_entity.pdbx_description
1 polymer ?
#
loop_
_entity_poly.entity_id
_entity_poly.type
_entity_poly.pdbx_seq_one_letter_code
_entity_poly.pdbx_strand_id
1 'polypeptide(L)' 'MIDKLGTAGVAGAVLLLAGLALVAWTAPIVAVGLAMVLAGTGLVVKGLTTSLMRQFGFA' A
#
# COMPACT_ATOMS: atom_id res chain seq x y z
N MET A 1 0.36 -3.78 -12.39
CA MET A 1 1.51 -2.87 -12.63
C MET A 1 2.71 -3.28 -11.76
N ILE A 2 2.86 -4.56 -11.44
CA ILE A 2 3.93 -5.03 -10.55
C ILE A 2 5.31 -4.74 -11.17
N ASP A 3 5.36 -4.70 -12.50
CA ASP A 3 6.53 -4.35 -13.32
C ASP A 3 6.95 -2.86 -13.20
N LYS A 4 6.06 -1.99 -12.69
CA LYS A 4 6.36 -0.56 -12.43
C LYS A 4 6.64 -0.23 -10.96
N LEU A 5 6.52 -1.20 -10.05
CA LEU A 5 6.77 -0.99 -8.62
C LEU A 5 8.26 -0.81 -8.29
N GLY A 6 9.15 -1.24 -9.20
CA GLY A 6 10.58 -1.37 -8.91
C GLY A 6 10.84 -2.43 -7.84
N THR A 7 12.11 -2.77 -7.62
CA THR A 7 12.51 -3.77 -6.61
C THR A 7 12.04 -3.38 -5.20
N ALA A 8 12.07 -2.08 -4.87
CA ALA A 8 11.62 -1.57 -3.58
C ALA A 8 10.09 -1.70 -3.39
N GLY A 9 9.28 -1.44 -4.42
CA GLY A 9 7.83 -1.58 -4.32
C GLY A 9 7.40 -3.03 -4.16
N VAL A 10 8.06 -3.95 -4.86
CA VAL A 10 7.80 -5.39 -4.71
C VAL A 10 8.22 -5.87 -3.32
N ALA A 11 9.40 -5.49 -2.84
CA ALA A 11 9.85 -5.83 -1.48
C ALA A 11 8.89 -5.28 -0.42
N GLY A 12 8.42 -4.04 -0.57
CA GLY A 12 7.42 -3.44 0.32
C GLY A 12 6.09 -4.18 0.31
N ALA A 13 5.60 -4.59 -0.86
CA ALA A 13 4.36 -5.37 -0.97
C ALA A 13 4.48 -6.74 -0.27
N VAL A 14 5.62 -7.42 -0.43
CA VAL A 14 5.89 -8.69 0.25
C VAL A 14 5.93 -8.50 1.77
N LEU A 15 6.61 -7.46 2.25
CA LEU A 15 6.68 -7.11 3.68
C LEU A 15 5.29 -6.80 4.26
N LEU A 16 4.47 -6.06 3.52
CA LEU A 16 3.10 -5.73 3.91
C LEU A 16 2.27 -7.01 4.05
N LEU A 17 2.29 -7.89 3.05
CA LEU A 17 1.54 -9.15 3.08
C LEU A 17 2.04 -10.07 4.19
N ALA A 18 3.35 -10.15 4.43
CA ALA A 18 3.94 -10.94 5.51
C ALA A 18 3.51 -10.43 6.88
N GLY A 19 3.56 -9.10 7.11
CA GLY A 19 3.10 -8.49 8.35
C GLY A 19 1.61 -8.72 8.59
N LEU A 20 0.79 -8.57 7.55
CA LEU A 20 -0.64 -8.81 7.63
C LEU A 20 -0.97 -10.28 7.93
N ALA A 21 -0.27 -11.21 7.29
CA ALA A 21 -0.42 -12.65 7.54
C ALA A 21 -0.03 -13.03 8.97
N LEU A 22 1.03 -12.42 9.50
CA LEU A 22 1.48 -12.64 10.88
C LEU A 22 0.44 -12.14 11.89
N VAL A 23 -0.16 -10.97 11.66
CA VAL A 23 -1.25 -10.48 12.51
C VAL A 23 -2.51 -11.34 12.37
N ALA A 24 -2.83 -11.79 11.16
CA ALA A 24 -4.00 -12.63 10.89
C ALA A 24 -3.96 -13.96 11.63
N TRP A 25 -2.77 -14.51 11.88
CA TRP A 25 -2.58 -15.77 12.62
C TRP A 25 -3.10 -15.68 14.07
N THR A 26 -2.89 -14.54 14.72
CA THR A 26 -3.25 -14.35 16.13
C THR A 26 -4.59 -13.61 16.29
N ALA A 27 -4.88 -12.66 15.41
CA ALA A 27 -6.03 -11.77 15.53
C ALA A 27 -6.61 -11.41 14.14
N PRO A 28 -7.49 -12.26 13.58
CA PRO A 28 -8.03 -12.06 12.24
C PRO A 28 -8.86 -10.77 12.11
N ILE A 29 -9.65 -10.41 13.13
CA ILE A 29 -10.41 -9.15 13.14
C ILE A 29 -9.47 -7.93 13.07
N VAL A 30 -8.34 -7.97 13.79
CA VAL A 30 -7.36 -6.86 13.79
C VAL A 30 -6.67 -6.77 12.43
N ALA A 31 -6.33 -7.91 11.82
CA ALA A 31 -5.76 -7.95 10.48
C ALA A 31 -6.69 -7.34 9.42
N VAL A 32 -8.01 -7.58 9.51
CA VAL A 32 -8.99 -6.94 8.62
C VAL A 32 -9.01 -5.43 8.81
N GLY A 33 -9.01 -4.95 10.06
CA GLY A 33 -8.92 -3.51 10.35
C GLY A 33 -7.65 -2.88 9.79
N LEU A 34 -6.49 -3.52 9.99
CA LEU A 34 -5.22 -3.08 9.43
C LEU A 34 -5.20 -3.08 7.90
N ALA A 35 -5.80 -4.09 7.27
CA ALA A 35 -5.92 -4.16 5.81
C ALA A 35 -6.72 -2.97 5.25
N MET A 36 -7.82 -2.61 5.92
CA MET A 36 -8.61 -1.43 5.54
C MET A 36 -7.81 -0.13 5.71
N VAL A 37 -7.07 0.02 6.82
CA VAL A 37 -6.20 1.19 7.03
C VAL A 37 -5.15 1.30 5.93
N LEU A 38 -4.45 0.21 5.63
CA LEU A 38 -3.42 0.16 4.58
C LEU A 38 -3.99 0.44 3.18
N ALA A 39 -5.19 -0.08 2.89
CA ALA A 39 -5.88 0.23 1.63
C ALA A 39 -6.23 1.72 1.55
N GLY A 40 -6.77 2.28 2.63
CA GLY A 40 -7.11 3.71 2.74
C GLY A 40 -5.89 4.60 2.56
N THR A 41 -4.78 4.30 3.24
CA THR A 41 -3.54 5.07 3.07
C THR A 41 -3.00 4.98 1.64
N GLY A 42 -3.05 3.80 1.01
CA GLY A 42 -2.69 3.64 -0.40
C GLY A 42 -3.52 4.52 -1.34
N LEU A 43 -4.83 4.65 -1.09
CA LEU A 43 -5.70 5.55 -1.86
C LEU A 43 -5.34 7.03 -1.63
N VAL A 44 -5.05 7.43 -0.39
CA VAL A 44 -4.62 8.79 -0.05
C VAL A 44 -3.31 9.13 -0.75
N VAL A 45 -2.32 8.24 -0.67
CA VAL A 45 -1.01 8.42 -1.34
C VAL A 45 -1.20 8.52 -2.84
N LYS A 46 -2.02 7.65 -3.45
CA LYS A 46 -2.31 7.74 -4.90
C LYS A 46 -2.91 9.09 -5.27
N GLY A 47 -3.88 9.58 -4.50
CA GLY A 47 -4.51 10.89 -4.71
C GLY A 47 -3.50 12.03 -4.59
N LEU A 48 -2.63 11.96 -3.57
CA LEU A 48 -1.55 12.92 -3.35
C LEU A 48 -0.56 12.90 -4.52
N THR A 49 0.00 11.75 -4.88
CA THR A 49 0.96 11.63 -5.98
C THR A 49 0.36 12.08 -7.32
N THR A 50 -0.90 11.75 -7.59
CA THR A 50 -1.61 12.22 -8.80
C THR A 50 -1.72 13.73 -8.82
N SER A 51 -2.07 14.34 -7.68
CA SER A 51 -2.18 15.80 -7.55
C SER A 51 -0.82 16.48 -7.71
N LEU A 52 0.24 15.91 -7.13
CA LEU A 52 1.60 16.41 -7.27
C LEU A 52 2.11 16.30 -8.72
N MET A 53 1.93 15.16 -9.38
CA MET A 53 2.34 14.99 -10.79
C MET A 53 1.63 16.01 -11.69
N ARG A 54 0.35 16.28 -11.44
CA ARG A 54 -0.42 17.29 -12.18
C ARG A 54 0.08 18.72 -11.91
N GLN A 55 0.49 19.04 -10.67
CA GLN A 55 1.10 20.33 -10.33
C GLN A 55 2.47 20.54 -10.99
N PHE A 56 3.26 19.48 -11.11
CA PHE A 56 4.57 19.51 -11.77
C PHE A 56 4.49 19.42 -13.31
N GLY A 57 3.29 19.37 -13.90
CA GLY A 57 3.10 19.35 -15.35
C GLY A 57 3.38 17.98 -16.01
N PHE A 58 3.48 16.91 -15.23
CA PHE A 58 3.67 15.53 -15.71
C PHE A 58 2.35 14.82 -16.09
N ALA A 59 1.31 15.58 -16.49
CA ALA A 59 -0.01 15.05 -16.84
C ALA A 59 -0.20 14.92 -18.36
#